data_AF-A0A085LPN9-F1
#
_entry.id   AF-A0A085LPN9-F1
#
_cell.length_a   1.000
_cell.length_b   1.000
_cell.length_c   1.000
_cell.angle_alpha   90.00
_cell.angle_beta   90.00
_cell.angle_gamma   90.00
#
_symmetry.space_group_name_H-M   'P 1'
#
loop_
_entity.id
_entity.type
_entity.pdbx_description
1 polymer ?
#
loop_
_entity_poly.entity_id
_entity_poly.type
_entity_poly.pdbx_seq_one_letter_code
_entity_poly.pdbx_strand_id
1 'polypeptide(L)'
;MELKFLYAILFFLPVVTEAVYTGTSAVAVDHTKVKDPSVCQLQPDVGPCRAAHHQWYYNITLRECAVFVYGGCEGNGNRFEKKKECRKLCIKQEKKDACKQPKDPGPCMALGYRWYYNEATDDCEMFAYGGCQGNENNFATEEECRAKCVKAPKPPSTSSGICMQPSDSGPCRARHTRWFFDLDERKCKKFIYGGCEGNSNNFESKQECEAKCLEELKSFGICGQPADTGNCRGKEQKWFFNPRTRRCETFIYGGCGGNSNNFGSKQQCETVCLDELTCNQKMDVGPCKGSFPMWYYNRDGKKCEPFNYGGCKGNANRFSTKAACDKKCNRGRF
;
A
#
# COMPACT_ATOMS: atom_id res chain seq x y z
N MET A 1 -3.24 -46.39 -56.79
CA MET A 1 -4.21 -45.46 -57.38
C MET A 1 -3.76 -44.06 -56.97
N GLU A 2 -2.73 -43.45 -57.58
CA GLU A 2 -2.68 -42.94 -58.97
C GLU A 2 -4.00 -42.20 -59.28
N LEU A 3 -4.05 -40.87 -59.45
CA LEU A 3 -3.47 -40.17 -60.59
C LEU A 3 -3.32 -38.65 -60.34
N LYS A 4 -2.21 -38.07 -60.80
CA LYS A 4 -1.91 -36.63 -60.99
C LYS A 4 -2.42 -36.15 -62.35
N PHE A 5 -2.78 -34.87 -62.51
CA PHE A 5 -2.62 -34.04 -63.74
C PHE A 5 -2.88 -32.56 -63.34
N LEU A 6 -1.92 -31.62 -63.23
CA LEU A 6 -1.04 -30.91 -64.19
C LEU A 6 -1.74 -30.01 -65.24
N TYR A 7 -1.69 -28.69 -64.93
CA TYR A 7 -1.37 -27.51 -65.76
C TYR A 7 -2.16 -27.15 -67.03
N ALA A 8 -2.64 -25.89 -67.09
CA ALA A 8 -2.35 -24.95 -68.18
C ALA A 8 -2.69 -23.49 -67.79
N ILE A 9 -1.66 -22.64 -67.80
CA ILE A 9 -1.72 -21.17 -67.81
C ILE A 9 -1.72 -20.74 -69.28
N LEU A 10 -2.46 -19.69 -69.66
CA LEU A 10 -2.01 -18.67 -70.63
C LEU A 10 -2.93 -17.42 -70.62
N PHE A 11 -2.26 -16.27 -70.66
CA PHE A 11 -2.72 -14.88 -70.58
C PHE A 11 -3.43 -14.40 -71.87
N PHE A 12 -4.29 -13.37 -71.79
CA PHE A 12 -4.13 -12.01 -72.38
C PHE A 12 -5.38 -11.12 -72.13
N LEU A 13 -5.13 -9.81 -72.03
CA LEU A 13 -5.89 -8.69 -71.43
C LEU A 13 -7.05 -8.10 -72.32
N PRO A 14 -7.55 -6.86 -72.12
CA PRO A 14 -8.64 -6.45 -71.20
C PRO A 14 -9.80 -5.75 -71.94
N VAL A 15 -10.98 -5.63 -71.30
CA VAL A 15 -11.98 -4.62 -71.72
C VAL A 15 -12.35 -3.78 -70.50
N VAL A 16 -12.11 -2.48 -70.64
CA VAL A 16 -12.39 -1.41 -69.69
C VAL A 16 -13.77 -0.85 -70.04
N THR A 17 -14.68 -0.73 -69.07
CA THR A 17 -15.71 0.32 -69.03
C THR A 17 -16.13 0.57 -67.58
N GLU A 18 -16.25 1.85 -67.26
CA GLU A 18 -16.33 2.48 -65.93
C GLU A 18 -17.67 2.27 -65.22
N ALA A 19 -17.64 2.21 -63.89
CA ALA A 19 -18.66 2.85 -63.05
C ALA A 19 -18.04 3.20 -61.69
N VAL A 20 -17.94 4.51 -61.45
CA VAL A 20 -17.57 5.13 -60.18
C VAL A 20 -18.69 4.89 -59.17
N TYR A 21 -18.40 4.22 -58.06
CA TYR A 21 -19.15 4.45 -56.82
C TYR A 21 -18.18 4.38 -55.64
N THR A 22 -17.84 5.56 -55.14
CA THR A 22 -17.16 5.78 -53.87
C THR A 22 -18.03 5.22 -52.75
N GLY A 23 -17.53 4.23 -52.02
CA GLY A 23 -18.23 3.66 -50.88
C GLY A 23 -17.25 2.97 -49.95
N THR A 24 -16.54 3.75 -49.15
CA THR A 24 -15.88 3.23 -47.95
C THR A 24 -16.95 2.61 -47.06
N SER A 25 -16.89 1.30 -46.85
CA SER A 25 -17.73 0.63 -45.84
C SER A 25 -17.30 1.13 -44.46
N ALA A 26 -17.96 2.18 -43.99
CA ALA A 26 -17.96 2.56 -42.59
C ALA A 26 -18.70 1.46 -41.82
N VAL A 27 -17.99 0.80 -40.91
CA VAL A 27 -18.57 -0.05 -39.89
C VAL A 27 -19.58 0.79 -39.11
N ALA A 28 -20.86 0.42 -39.16
CA ALA A 28 -21.91 1.07 -38.40
C ALA A 28 -21.65 0.84 -36.90
N VAL A 29 -21.21 1.89 -36.21
CA VAL A 29 -21.21 1.93 -34.74
C VAL A 29 -22.60 2.35 -34.30
N ASP A 30 -23.33 1.40 -33.72
CA ASP A 30 -24.61 1.65 -33.08
C ASP A 30 -24.41 2.52 -31.82
N HIS A 31 -24.70 3.81 -31.93
CA HIS A 31 -24.58 4.81 -30.86
C HIS A 31 -25.81 4.84 -29.94
N THR A 32 -26.36 3.69 -29.53
CA THR A 32 -27.35 3.69 -28.45
C THR A 32 -26.70 3.98 -27.09
N LYS A 33 -26.67 5.29 -26.79
CA LYS A 33 -26.77 5.96 -25.47
C LYS A 33 -25.69 5.66 -24.43
N VAL A 34 -24.48 6.16 -24.66
CA VAL A 34 -23.65 6.70 -23.56
C VAL A 34 -23.61 8.22 -23.72
N LYS A 35 -24.42 8.93 -22.94
CA LYS A 35 -24.33 10.39 -22.85
C LYS A 35 -23.08 10.76 -22.07
N ASP A 36 -22.28 11.68 -22.59
CA ASP A 36 -21.09 12.19 -21.92
C ASP A 36 -21.49 12.89 -20.60
N PRO A 37 -20.86 12.57 -19.45
CA PRO A 37 -21.07 13.27 -18.18
C PRO A 37 -20.93 14.80 -18.24
N SER A 38 -20.25 15.36 -19.24
CA SER A 38 -20.14 16.81 -19.45
C SER A 38 -21.50 17.51 -19.60
N VAL A 39 -22.54 16.81 -20.08
CA VAL A 39 -23.90 17.37 -20.22
C VAL A 39 -24.49 17.84 -18.89
N CYS A 40 -24.03 17.28 -17.76
CA CYS A 40 -24.50 17.63 -16.43
C CYS A 40 -24.04 19.05 -15.98
N GLN A 41 -23.22 19.73 -16.76
CA GLN A 41 -22.79 21.11 -16.49
C GLN A 41 -23.61 22.16 -17.25
N LEU A 42 -24.44 21.73 -18.20
CA LEU A 42 -25.24 22.63 -19.04
C LEU A 42 -26.50 23.09 -18.31
N GLN A 43 -27.00 24.29 -18.62
CA GLN A 43 -28.33 24.73 -18.20
C GLN A 43 -29.42 24.04 -19.04
N PRO A 44 -30.67 23.89 -18.55
CA PRO A 44 -31.75 23.36 -19.36
C PRO A 44 -32.04 24.32 -20.53
N ASP A 45 -32.27 23.76 -21.72
CA ASP A 45 -32.58 24.53 -22.92
C ASP A 45 -33.93 24.11 -23.49
N VAL A 46 -34.86 25.06 -23.50
CA VAL A 46 -36.24 24.88 -23.98
C VAL A 46 -36.27 24.73 -25.50
N GLY A 47 -35.33 25.35 -26.22
CA GLY A 47 -35.37 25.45 -27.68
C GLY A 47 -36.44 26.42 -28.20
N PRO A 48 -36.48 26.66 -29.52
CA PRO A 48 -37.36 27.67 -30.14
C PRO A 48 -38.80 27.18 -30.41
N CYS A 49 -39.04 25.86 -30.38
CA CYS A 49 -40.37 25.29 -30.61
C CYS A 49 -41.31 25.47 -29.41
N ARG A 50 -42.62 25.38 -29.64
CA ARG A 50 -43.67 25.73 -28.66
C ARG A 50 -44.47 24.53 -28.12
N ALA A 51 -43.97 23.31 -28.28
CA ALA A 51 -44.59 22.14 -27.66
C ALA A 51 -44.26 22.08 -26.16
N ALA A 52 -45.10 21.41 -25.37
CA ALA A 52 -44.94 21.32 -23.92
C ALA A 52 -44.55 19.90 -23.48
N HIS A 53 -43.27 19.55 -23.69
CA HIS A 53 -42.76 18.23 -23.27
C HIS A 53 -42.09 18.30 -21.91
N HIS A 54 -42.64 17.59 -20.92
CA HIS A 54 -42.03 17.49 -19.59
C HIS A 54 -40.81 16.56 -19.66
N GLN A 55 -39.63 17.11 -19.43
CA GLN A 55 -38.35 16.38 -19.46
C GLN A 55 -37.58 16.64 -18.16
N TRP A 56 -36.66 15.72 -17.83
CA TRP A 56 -35.77 15.89 -16.68
C TRP A 56 -34.47 16.57 -17.10
N TYR A 57 -33.91 17.41 -16.24
CA TYR A 57 -32.56 17.94 -16.37
C TYR A 57 -31.86 17.88 -15.02
N TYR A 58 -30.54 17.90 -15.03
CA TYR A 58 -29.75 18.02 -13.82
C TYR A 58 -29.49 19.49 -13.49
N ASN A 59 -29.98 19.92 -12.33
CA ASN A 59 -29.71 21.23 -11.77
C ASN A 59 -28.42 21.15 -10.96
N ILE A 60 -27.33 21.73 -11.47
CA ILE A 60 -26.03 21.70 -10.80
C ILE A 60 -25.99 22.49 -9.49
N THR A 61 -26.78 23.57 -9.40
CA THR A 61 -26.85 24.43 -8.21
C THR A 61 -27.51 23.70 -7.05
N LEU A 62 -28.62 23.00 -7.32
CA LEU A 62 -29.35 22.21 -6.33
C LEU A 62 -28.84 20.76 -6.23
N ARG A 63 -27.93 20.36 -7.11
CA ARG A 63 -27.40 18.99 -7.27
C ARG A 63 -28.49 17.92 -7.36
N GLU A 64 -29.57 18.23 -8.05
CA GLU A 64 -30.71 17.33 -8.19
C GLU A 64 -31.26 17.27 -9.60
N CYS A 65 -31.98 16.19 -9.89
CA CYS A 65 -32.72 16.07 -11.15
C CYS A 65 -34.12 16.65 -10.98
N ALA A 66 -34.41 17.71 -11.74
CA ALA A 66 -35.67 18.44 -11.75
C ALA A 66 -36.35 18.35 -13.12
N VAL A 67 -37.63 18.72 -13.19
CA VAL A 67 -38.40 18.74 -14.45
C VAL A 67 -38.32 20.13 -15.07
N PHE A 68 -38.23 20.20 -16.39
CA PHE A 68 -38.41 21.42 -17.18
C PHE A 68 -39.28 21.14 -18.40
N VAL A 69 -39.78 22.21 -19.04
CA VAL A 69 -40.56 22.12 -20.27
C VAL A 69 -39.63 22.26 -21.47
N TYR A 70 -39.60 21.25 -22.34
CA TYR A 70 -38.87 21.25 -23.60
C TYR A 70 -39.83 21.55 -24.76
N GLY A 71 -39.43 22.51 -25.59
CA GLY A 71 -40.18 23.07 -26.72
C GLY A 71 -40.43 22.11 -27.88
N GLY A 72 -39.74 20.97 -27.92
CA GLY A 72 -39.94 19.91 -28.93
C GLY A 72 -38.94 19.92 -30.10
N CYS A 73 -38.02 20.90 -30.16
CA CYS A 73 -36.91 20.89 -31.11
C CYS A 73 -35.65 21.55 -30.51
N GLU A 74 -34.48 21.25 -31.09
CA GLU A 74 -33.17 21.74 -30.64
C GLU A 74 -32.87 21.44 -29.15
N GLY A 75 -32.31 22.40 -28.42
CA GLY A 75 -31.89 22.25 -27.04
C GLY A 75 -30.51 21.60 -26.90
N ASN A 76 -30.21 21.10 -25.70
CA ASN A 76 -28.92 20.50 -25.39
C ASN A 76 -29.01 19.12 -24.70
N GLY A 77 -27.85 18.56 -24.36
CA GLY A 77 -27.72 17.21 -23.81
C GLY A 77 -28.22 17.02 -22.38
N ASN A 78 -28.43 18.10 -21.60
CA ASN A 78 -28.97 18.04 -20.24
C ASN A 78 -30.50 17.88 -20.26
N ARG A 79 -30.96 16.83 -20.94
CA ARG A 79 -32.38 16.52 -21.16
C ARG A 79 -32.58 15.02 -21.12
N PHE A 80 -33.39 14.52 -20.20
CA PHE A 80 -33.57 13.09 -19.93
C PHE A 80 -35.06 12.76 -19.84
N GLU A 81 -35.46 11.65 -20.45
CA GLU A 81 -36.86 11.18 -20.40
C GLU A 81 -37.23 10.71 -18.98
N LYS A 82 -36.27 10.11 -18.27
CA LYS A 82 -36.50 9.51 -16.95
C LYS A 82 -35.59 10.14 -15.90
N LYS A 83 -36.15 10.48 -14.74
CA LYS A 83 -35.41 10.93 -13.55
C LYS A 83 -34.23 10.00 -13.21
N LYS A 84 -34.44 8.69 -13.33
CA LYS A 84 -33.42 7.67 -13.02
C LYS A 84 -32.20 7.78 -13.92
N GLU A 85 -32.39 8.11 -15.20
CA GLU A 85 -31.28 8.28 -16.16
C GLU A 85 -30.49 9.56 -15.86
N CYS A 86 -31.20 10.67 -15.61
CA CYS A 86 -30.58 11.91 -15.14
C CYS A 86 -29.75 11.67 -13.86
N ARG A 87 -30.33 10.98 -12.87
CA ARG A 87 -29.64 10.67 -11.61
C ARG A 87 -28.42 9.79 -11.85
N LYS A 88 -28.55 8.73 -12.64
CA LYS A 88 -27.46 7.79 -12.92
C LYS A 88 -26.27 8.48 -13.59
N LEU A 89 -26.53 9.43 -14.49
CA LEU A 89 -25.48 10.12 -15.21
C LEU A 89 -24.86 11.27 -14.41
N CYS A 90 -25.70 12.08 -13.76
CA CYS A 90 -25.28 13.38 -13.20
C CYS A 90 -25.12 13.39 -11.68
N ILE A 91 -25.77 12.48 -10.97
CA ILE A 91 -25.60 12.34 -9.52
C ILE A 91 -24.63 11.20 -9.27
N LYS A 92 -23.38 11.55 -8.94
CA LYS A 92 -22.50 10.61 -8.25
C LYS A 92 -23.15 10.36 -6.89
N GLN A 93 -23.68 9.16 -6.65
CA GLN A 93 -24.11 8.80 -5.31
C GLN A 93 -22.89 8.96 -4.41
N GLU A 94 -22.95 9.90 -3.47
CA GLU A 94 -22.02 9.90 -2.35
C GLU A 94 -22.30 8.61 -1.59
N LYS A 95 -21.52 7.58 -1.90
CA LYS A 95 -21.46 6.38 -1.07
C LYS A 95 -21.02 6.86 0.30
N LYS A 96 -21.96 6.94 1.23
CA LYS A 96 -21.64 7.18 2.64
C LYS A 96 -20.70 6.07 3.04
N ASP A 97 -19.51 6.45 3.49
CA ASP A 97 -18.48 5.51 3.92
C ASP A 97 -19.10 4.55 4.95
N ALA A 98 -19.08 3.24 4.64
CA ALA A 98 -19.62 2.21 5.51
C ALA A 98 -19.04 2.32 6.92
N CYS A 99 -17.75 2.67 7.02
CA CYS A 99 -17.02 2.74 8.27
C CYS A 99 -17.35 3.99 9.10
N LYS A 100 -18.20 4.90 8.58
CA LYS A 100 -18.65 6.10 9.31
C LYS A 100 -20.09 6.03 9.77
N GLN A 101 -20.76 4.91 9.51
CA GLN A 101 -22.16 4.73 9.85
C GLN A 101 -22.27 4.09 11.25
N PRO A 102 -23.31 4.40 12.05
CA PRO A 102 -23.50 3.78 13.36
C PRO A 102 -23.88 2.30 13.22
N LYS A 103 -23.83 1.50 14.29
CA LYS A 103 -24.52 0.20 14.29
C LYS A 103 -26.01 0.38 14.13
N ASP A 104 -26.64 -0.45 13.29
CA ASP A 104 -28.07 -0.39 13.01
C ASP A 104 -28.69 -1.80 13.06
N PRO A 105 -29.38 -2.15 14.16
CA PRO A 105 -30.06 -3.44 14.30
C PRO A 105 -31.19 -3.68 13.29
N GLY A 106 -31.74 -2.62 12.68
CA GLY A 106 -32.94 -2.71 11.87
C GLY A 106 -34.22 -3.06 12.67
N PRO A 107 -35.39 -3.09 12.01
CA PRO A 107 -36.68 -3.27 12.68
C PRO A 107 -37.09 -4.74 12.87
N CYS A 108 -36.40 -5.69 12.24
CA CYS A 108 -36.70 -7.13 12.40
C CYS A 108 -36.13 -7.67 13.73
N MET A 109 -36.63 -8.83 14.18
CA MET A 109 -36.26 -9.42 15.48
C MET A 109 -35.56 -10.78 15.39
N ALA A 110 -34.90 -11.09 14.27
CA ALA A 110 -34.05 -12.27 14.21
C ALA A 110 -32.79 -12.04 15.08
N LEU A 111 -32.39 -13.06 15.84
CA LEU A 111 -31.14 -13.02 16.61
C LEU A 111 -29.98 -13.44 15.71
N GLY A 112 -29.33 -12.47 15.08
CA GLY A 112 -28.09 -12.67 14.31
C GLY A 112 -26.99 -11.74 14.82
N TYR A 113 -25.82 -12.29 15.16
CA TYR A 113 -24.66 -11.47 15.49
C TYR A 113 -23.92 -11.05 14.22
N ARG A 114 -23.54 -9.77 14.17
CA ARG A 114 -22.78 -9.14 13.09
C ARG A 114 -21.70 -8.25 13.66
N TRP A 115 -20.76 -7.85 12.83
CA TRP A 115 -19.68 -6.94 13.20
C TRP A 115 -19.93 -5.55 12.62
N TYR A 116 -19.63 -4.51 13.38
CA TYR A 116 -19.61 -3.12 12.93
C TYR A 116 -18.33 -2.45 13.42
N TYR A 117 -17.84 -1.46 12.69
CA TYR A 117 -16.72 -0.63 13.12
C TYR A 117 -17.22 0.50 14.02
N ASN A 118 -16.63 0.61 15.21
CA ASN A 118 -16.93 1.64 16.19
C ASN A 118 -15.85 2.73 16.14
N GLU A 119 -16.19 3.91 15.61
CA GLU A 119 -15.26 5.05 15.55
C GLU A 119 -14.73 5.49 16.93
N ALA A 120 -15.50 5.28 18.01
CA ALA A 120 -15.09 5.70 19.35
C ALA A 120 -13.97 4.81 19.92
N THR A 121 -13.91 3.54 19.52
CA THR A 121 -12.88 2.59 19.94
C THR A 121 -11.83 2.34 18.87
N ASP A 122 -12.05 2.85 17.64
CA ASP A 122 -11.26 2.54 16.44
C ASP A 122 -11.14 1.02 16.20
N ASP A 123 -12.20 0.26 16.53
CA ASP A 123 -12.18 -1.19 16.42
C ASP A 123 -13.51 -1.80 15.93
N CYS A 124 -13.44 -3.04 15.45
CA CYS A 124 -14.61 -3.82 15.06
C CYS A 124 -15.21 -4.52 16.27
N GLU A 125 -16.49 -4.26 16.51
CA GLU A 125 -17.24 -4.81 17.64
C GLU A 125 -18.46 -5.59 17.14
N MET A 126 -18.89 -6.56 17.95
CA MET A 126 -20.09 -7.34 17.65
C MET A 126 -21.36 -6.60 18.07
N PHE A 127 -22.42 -6.68 17.27
CA PHE A 127 -23.75 -6.17 17.60
C PHE A 127 -24.85 -7.15 17.17
N ALA A 128 -26.02 -7.03 17.79
CA ALA A 128 -27.22 -7.79 17.42
C ALA A 128 -27.89 -7.14 16.20
N TYR A 129 -28.01 -7.89 15.12
CA TYR A 129 -28.68 -7.49 13.90
C TYR A 129 -29.97 -8.27 13.72
N GLY A 130 -31.08 -7.54 13.56
CA GLY A 130 -32.44 -8.05 13.47
C GLY A 130 -32.77 -8.86 12.22
N GLY A 131 -31.85 -8.94 11.25
CA GLY A 131 -31.99 -9.74 10.04
C GLY A 131 -32.64 -9.04 8.84
N CYS A 132 -32.99 -7.76 8.96
CA CYS A 132 -33.46 -6.96 7.82
C CYS A 132 -33.13 -5.47 7.98
N GLN A 133 -33.10 -4.75 6.86
CA GLN A 133 -32.70 -3.34 6.77
C GLN A 133 -31.31 -3.13 7.39
N GLY A 134 -31.08 -2.01 8.08
CA GLY A 134 -29.76 -1.63 8.56
C GLY A 134 -28.99 -0.79 7.55
N ASN A 135 -27.68 -0.71 7.75
CA ASN A 135 -26.79 0.11 6.96
C ASN A 135 -25.51 -0.65 6.56
N GLU A 136 -24.56 0.01 5.87
CA GLU A 136 -23.38 -0.69 5.32
C GLU A 136 -22.30 -1.03 6.35
N ASN A 137 -22.40 -0.52 7.59
CA ASN A 137 -21.54 -0.92 8.72
C ASN A 137 -22.04 -2.22 9.37
N ASN A 138 -22.14 -3.27 8.56
CA ASN A 138 -22.67 -4.57 8.96
C ASN A 138 -21.93 -5.68 8.21
N PHE A 139 -21.04 -6.35 8.91
CA PHE A 139 -20.14 -7.36 8.37
C PHE A 139 -20.44 -8.73 8.97
N ALA A 140 -20.25 -9.79 8.17
CA ALA A 140 -20.52 -11.14 8.63
C ALA A 140 -19.44 -11.66 9.59
N THR A 141 -18.21 -11.16 9.43
CA THR A 141 -17.02 -11.59 10.19
C THR A 141 -16.23 -10.39 10.69
N GLU A 142 -15.45 -10.60 11.76
CA GLU A 142 -14.54 -9.59 12.29
C GLU A 142 -13.48 -9.22 11.25
N GLU A 143 -12.98 -10.21 10.52
CA GLU A 143 -11.95 -10.05 9.50
C GLU A 143 -12.42 -9.16 8.35
N GLU A 144 -13.65 -9.34 7.89
CA GLU A 144 -14.26 -8.50 6.84
C GLU A 144 -14.41 -7.05 7.31
N CYS A 145 -14.88 -6.86 8.56
CA CYS A 145 -15.00 -5.54 9.17
C CYS A 145 -13.62 -4.86 9.28
N ARG A 146 -12.63 -5.56 9.85
CA ARG A 146 -11.28 -5.03 10.04
C ARG A 146 -10.62 -4.70 8.71
N ALA A 147 -10.71 -5.59 7.73
CA ALA A 147 -10.12 -5.38 6.41
C ALA A 147 -10.71 -4.16 5.69
N LYS A 148 -11.99 -3.85 5.89
CA LYS A 148 -12.66 -2.72 5.25
C LYS A 148 -12.48 -1.41 6.01
N CYS A 149 -12.55 -1.44 7.33
CA CYS A 149 -12.73 -0.24 8.16
C CYS A 149 -11.58 0.09 9.10
N VAL A 150 -10.93 -0.94 9.65
CA VAL A 150 -9.75 -0.70 10.48
C VAL A 150 -8.61 -0.37 9.53
N LYS A 151 -8.29 0.92 9.42
CA LYS A 151 -7.01 1.33 8.86
C LYS A 151 -5.97 0.63 9.71
N ALA A 152 -5.18 -0.25 9.11
CA ALA A 152 -4.06 -0.86 9.81
C ALA A 152 -3.37 0.28 10.58
N PRO A 153 -3.24 0.20 11.92
CA PRO A 153 -2.38 1.14 12.61
C PRO A 153 -1.10 1.10 11.80
N LYS A 154 -0.65 2.27 11.27
CA LYS A 154 0.63 2.33 10.57
C LYS A 154 1.55 1.54 11.48
N PRO A 155 2.05 0.36 11.05
CA PRO A 155 2.94 -0.39 11.92
C PRO A 155 3.96 0.66 12.35
N PRO A 156 4.35 0.79 13.63
CA PRO A 156 5.59 1.48 13.94
C PRO A 156 6.56 0.81 12.99
N SER A 157 6.94 1.57 11.95
CA SER A 157 7.51 1.00 10.75
C SER A 157 8.64 0.18 11.30
N THR A 158 8.57 -1.14 11.14
CA THR A 158 9.67 -1.97 11.54
C THR A 158 10.70 -1.66 10.47
N SER A 159 11.36 -0.53 10.71
CA SER A 159 12.46 0.14 10.03
C SER A 159 13.66 -0.75 10.28
N SER A 160 13.52 -2.01 9.89
CA SER A 160 14.51 -3.01 10.12
C SER A 160 15.28 -3.14 8.83
N GLY A 161 16.10 -2.12 8.57
CA GLY A 161 17.13 -2.17 7.54
C GLY A 161 16.75 -1.58 6.20
N ILE A 162 15.66 -0.82 6.07
CA ILE A 162 15.36 -0.08 4.84
C ILE A 162 16.54 0.82 4.51
N CYS A 163 16.96 1.63 5.47
CA CYS A 163 18.05 2.58 5.32
C CYS A 163 19.44 1.95 5.28
N MET A 164 19.52 0.62 5.44
CA MET A 164 20.76 -0.15 5.45
C MET A 164 20.99 -0.89 4.13
N GLN A 165 19.97 -0.96 3.26
CA GLN A 165 20.09 -1.54 1.92
C GLN A 165 20.96 -0.64 1.02
N PRO A 166 21.65 -1.20 0.02
CA PRO A 166 22.31 -0.39 -1.01
C PRO A 166 21.27 0.33 -1.87
N SER A 167 21.68 1.33 -2.67
CA SER A 167 20.81 1.80 -3.76
C SER A 167 20.63 0.69 -4.79
N ASP A 168 19.43 0.61 -5.37
CA ASP A 168 19.10 -0.40 -6.37
C ASP A 168 18.29 0.23 -7.50
N SER A 169 18.93 0.34 -8.67
CA SER A 169 18.31 0.90 -9.86
C SER A 169 17.25 -0.01 -10.48
N GLY A 170 17.23 -1.31 -10.14
CA GLY A 170 16.38 -2.29 -10.81
C GLY A 170 16.75 -2.53 -12.28
N PRO A 171 16.04 -3.44 -12.97
CA PRO A 171 16.37 -3.83 -14.35
C PRO A 171 15.80 -2.88 -15.41
N CYS A 172 14.79 -2.06 -15.07
CA CYS A 172 14.20 -1.11 -15.99
C CYS A 172 15.13 0.07 -16.31
N ARG A 173 14.89 0.74 -17.44
CA ARG A 173 15.79 1.78 -17.99
C ARG A 173 15.22 3.21 -17.96
N ALA A 174 14.10 3.42 -17.28
CA ALA A 174 13.60 4.78 -17.05
C ALA A 174 14.58 5.54 -16.14
N ARG A 175 14.55 6.87 -16.17
CA ARG A 175 15.49 7.71 -15.42
C ARG A 175 14.76 8.53 -14.37
N HIS A 176 14.37 7.88 -13.27
CA HIS A 176 13.76 8.56 -12.15
C HIS A 176 14.84 8.99 -11.15
N THR A 177 15.01 10.29 -10.93
CA THR A 177 15.86 10.78 -9.84
C THR A 177 15.18 10.48 -8.52
N ARG A 178 15.79 9.62 -7.72
CA ARG A 178 15.32 9.21 -6.38
C ARG A 178 16.41 9.45 -5.36
N TRP A 179 16.06 9.31 -4.08
CA TRP A 179 16.99 9.44 -2.96
C TRP A 179 17.16 8.08 -2.28
N PHE A 180 18.37 7.78 -1.85
CA PHE A 180 18.66 6.64 -0.98
C PHE A 180 19.55 7.10 0.15
N PHE A 181 19.48 6.41 1.28
CA PHE A 181 20.36 6.65 2.41
C PHE A 181 21.66 5.87 2.22
N ASP A 182 22.76 6.61 2.07
CA ASP A 182 24.10 6.05 2.09
C ASP A 182 24.53 5.90 3.54
N LEU A 183 24.67 4.65 3.99
CA LEU A 183 25.00 4.33 5.38
C LEU A 183 26.45 4.65 5.75
N ASP A 184 27.36 4.56 4.78
CA ASP A 184 28.79 4.76 4.99
C ASP A 184 29.08 6.26 5.17
N GLU A 185 28.44 7.10 4.36
CA GLU A 185 28.49 8.56 4.50
C GLU A 185 27.43 9.16 5.43
N ARG A 186 26.44 8.36 5.83
CA ARG A 186 25.29 8.76 6.65
C ARG A 186 24.49 9.91 6.05
N LYS A 187 24.31 9.88 4.74
CA LYS A 187 23.68 10.97 3.98
C LYS A 187 22.68 10.42 2.99
N CYS A 188 21.57 11.13 2.84
CA CYS A 188 20.68 10.91 1.71
C CYS A 188 21.31 11.46 0.44
N LYS A 189 21.56 10.57 -0.53
CA LYS A 189 22.14 10.88 -1.83
C LYS A 189 21.15 10.59 -2.95
N LYS A 190 21.30 11.30 -4.06
CA LYS A 190 20.53 11.02 -5.27
C LYS A 190 21.07 9.78 -5.98
N PHE A 191 20.17 9.01 -6.58
CA PHE A 191 20.50 7.95 -7.53
C PHE A 191 19.46 7.89 -8.65
N ILE A 192 19.76 7.14 -9.72
CA ILE A 192 18.82 6.92 -10.83
C ILE A 192 18.12 5.57 -10.61
N TYR A 193 16.81 5.62 -10.42
CA TYR A 193 15.95 4.45 -10.36
C TYR A 193 15.33 4.16 -11.73
N GLY A 194 15.44 2.90 -12.14
CA GLY A 194 15.03 2.37 -13.43
C GLY A 194 13.51 2.35 -13.66
N GLY A 195 12.71 2.52 -12.60
CA GLY A 195 11.25 2.57 -12.66
C GLY A 195 10.54 1.26 -12.35
N CYS A 196 11.27 0.17 -12.07
CA CYS A 196 10.69 -1.09 -11.62
C CYS A 196 11.65 -1.84 -10.69
N GLU A 197 11.11 -2.78 -9.90
CA GLU A 197 11.83 -3.55 -8.87
C GLU A 197 12.62 -2.65 -7.92
N GLY A 198 13.85 -3.02 -7.60
CA GLY A 198 14.67 -2.31 -6.62
C GLY A 198 14.38 -2.74 -5.19
N ASN A 199 14.83 -1.92 -4.25
CA ASN A 199 14.59 -2.14 -2.83
C ASN A 199 13.97 -0.90 -2.16
N SER A 200 13.75 -0.99 -0.84
CA SER A 200 13.02 0.04 -0.10
C SER A 200 13.86 1.27 0.25
N ASN A 201 15.19 1.24 0.06
CA ASN A 201 16.06 2.41 0.19
C ASN A 201 15.92 3.33 -1.04
N ASN A 202 14.69 3.77 -1.30
CA ASN A 202 14.29 4.49 -2.49
C ASN A 202 13.16 5.44 -2.13
N PHE A 203 13.51 6.72 -1.98
CA PHE A 203 12.66 7.79 -1.50
C PHE A 203 12.44 8.82 -2.60
N GLU A 204 11.29 9.49 -2.59
CA GLU A 204 10.97 10.51 -3.59
C GLU A 204 11.72 11.82 -3.30
N SER A 205 11.95 12.12 -2.02
CA SER A 205 12.59 13.35 -1.58
C SER A 205 13.73 13.12 -0.58
N LYS A 206 14.65 14.08 -0.51
CA LYS A 206 15.73 14.10 0.48
C LYS A 206 15.16 14.12 1.89
N GLN A 207 14.12 14.93 2.12
CA GLN A 207 13.48 15.14 3.41
C GLN A 207 12.85 13.84 3.92
N GLU A 208 12.15 13.10 3.05
CA GLU A 208 11.58 11.80 3.39
C GLU A 208 12.66 10.79 3.77
N CYS A 209 13.72 10.71 2.96
CA CYS A 209 14.87 9.86 3.24
C CYS A 209 15.51 10.20 4.59
N GLU A 210 15.77 11.48 4.86
CA GLU A 210 16.42 11.93 6.10
C GLU A 210 15.52 11.69 7.32
N ALA A 211 14.25 12.05 7.24
CA ALA A 211 13.28 11.85 8.33
C ALA A 211 13.15 10.38 8.71
N LYS A 212 13.20 9.47 7.73
CA LYS A 212 13.12 8.03 8.00
C LYS A 212 14.44 7.46 8.50
N CYS A 213 15.54 7.76 7.81
CA CYS A 213 16.80 7.04 7.99
C CYS A 213 17.71 7.62 9.06
N LEU A 214 17.70 8.94 9.26
CA LEU A 214 18.44 9.54 10.36
C LEU A 214 17.76 9.24 11.70
N GLU A 215 16.43 9.15 11.72
CA GLU A 215 15.69 8.76 12.92
C GLU A 215 15.88 7.27 13.24
N GLU A 216 15.84 6.39 12.23
CA GLU A 216 16.19 4.97 12.38
C GLU A 216 17.61 4.82 12.95
N LEU A 217 18.61 5.55 12.45
CA LEU A 217 19.98 5.51 12.99
C LEU A 217 20.12 6.05 14.41
N LYS A 218 19.45 7.16 14.73
CA LYS A 218 19.44 7.70 16.10
C LYS A 218 18.86 6.72 17.10
N SER A 219 17.86 5.94 16.69
CA SER A 219 17.24 4.93 17.55
C SER A 219 18.21 3.82 17.98
N PHE A 220 19.30 3.58 17.25
CA PHE A 220 20.36 2.64 17.62
C PHE A 220 21.41 3.24 18.57
N GLY A 221 21.31 4.53 18.93
CA GLY A 221 22.21 5.19 19.87
C GLY A 221 23.69 5.04 19.48
N ILE A 222 24.51 4.58 20.44
CA ILE A 222 25.94 4.29 20.23
C ILE A 222 26.13 3.32 19.06
N CYS A 223 25.30 2.28 18.96
CA CYS A 223 25.39 1.23 17.95
C CYS A 223 24.99 1.73 16.55
N GLY A 224 24.34 2.89 16.47
CA GLY A 224 24.07 3.59 15.23
C GLY A 224 25.25 4.40 14.71
N GLN A 225 26.39 4.48 15.41
CA GLN A 225 27.60 5.25 15.01
C GLN A 225 28.53 4.45 14.07
N PRO A 226 29.39 5.09 13.26
CA PRO A 226 30.21 4.36 12.29
C PRO A 226 31.45 3.79 12.98
N ALA A 227 32.11 2.81 12.36
CA ALA A 227 33.48 2.49 12.75
C ALA A 227 34.36 3.72 12.53
N ASP A 228 34.97 4.24 13.59
CA ASP A 228 35.77 5.46 13.52
C ASP A 228 37.19 5.18 14.00
N THR A 229 38.12 5.20 13.05
CA THR A 229 39.55 4.94 13.28
C THR A 229 40.16 6.02 14.17
N GLY A 230 39.60 7.23 14.21
CA GLY A 230 40.20 8.37 14.88
C GLY A 230 41.47 8.86 14.18
N ASN A 231 42.19 9.78 14.84
CA ASN A 231 43.27 10.55 14.21
C ASN A 231 44.67 10.02 14.54
N CYS A 232 44.78 9.10 15.49
CA CYS A 232 46.04 8.47 15.86
C CYS A 232 46.43 7.32 14.91
N ARG A 233 47.71 6.94 14.91
CA ARG A 233 48.28 5.95 13.98
C ARG A 233 48.51 4.56 14.59
N GLY A 234 47.94 4.31 15.77
CA GLY A 234 47.90 2.98 16.36
C GLY A 234 47.15 1.98 15.47
N LYS A 235 47.32 0.70 15.74
CA LYS A 235 46.66 -0.39 15.01
C LYS A 235 45.99 -1.35 15.98
N GLU A 236 45.09 -0.84 16.80
CA GLU A 236 44.35 -1.66 17.76
C GLU A 236 43.16 -2.31 17.07
N GLN A 237 43.09 -3.64 17.09
CA GLN A 237 41.89 -4.34 16.63
C GLN A 237 40.78 -4.20 17.68
N LYS A 238 39.70 -3.51 17.31
CA LYS A 238 38.51 -3.30 18.14
C LYS A 238 37.28 -3.85 17.44
N TRP A 239 36.15 -3.88 18.14
CA TRP A 239 34.86 -4.31 17.63
C TRP A 239 33.91 -3.12 17.52
N PHE A 240 33.09 -3.07 16.48
CA PHE A 240 31.98 -2.12 16.34
C PHE A 240 30.75 -2.86 15.85
N PHE A 241 29.58 -2.35 16.18
CA PHE A 241 28.32 -2.85 15.63
C PHE A 241 28.11 -2.28 14.24
N ASN A 242 28.06 -3.15 13.23
CA ASN A 242 27.72 -2.78 11.87
C ASN A 242 26.19 -2.89 11.70
N PRO A 243 25.46 -1.77 11.58
CA PRO A 243 24.01 -1.81 11.40
C PRO A 243 23.63 -2.52 10.09
N ARG A 244 24.45 -2.43 9.03
CA ARG A 244 24.19 -3.07 7.73
C ARG A 244 24.05 -4.58 7.84
N THR A 245 25.01 -5.20 8.52
CA THR A 245 25.07 -6.66 8.68
C THR A 245 24.39 -7.13 9.96
N ARG A 246 24.06 -6.19 10.86
CA ARG A 246 23.57 -6.42 12.23
C ARG A 246 24.50 -7.32 13.03
N ARG A 247 25.80 -7.15 12.83
CA ARG A 247 26.83 -7.95 13.48
C ARG A 247 27.88 -7.05 14.10
N CYS A 248 28.47 -7.54 15.18
CA CYS A 248 29.70 -6.97 15.69
C CYS A 248 30.85 -7.44 14.82
N GLU A 249 31.51 -6.48 14.18
CA GLU A 249 32.61 -6.67 13.24
C GLU A 249 33.88 -6.01 13.76
N THR A 250 35.04 -6.47 13.31
CA THR A 250 36.32 -5.89 13.70
C THR A 250 36.66 -4.68 12.84
N PHE A 251 37.30 -3.67 13.44
CA PHE A 251 37.92 -2.56 12.72
C PHE A 251 39.25 -2.17 13.39
N ILE A 252 40.06 -1.37 12.70
CA ILE A 252 41.32 -0.85 13.25
C ILE A 252 41.07 0.51 13.88
N TYR A 253 41.30 0.61 15.18
CA TYR A 253 41.27 1.86 15.93
C TYR A 253 42.69 2.43 16.06
N GLY A 254 42.81 3.72 15.79
CA GLY A 254 44.05 4.48 15.82
C GLY A 254 44.61 4.71 17.22
N GLY A 255 43.84 4.47 18.28
CA GLY A 255 44.25 4.63 19.68
C GLY A 255 43.86 5.97 20.32
N CYS A 256 43.26 6.91 19.56
CA CYS A 256 42.70 8.14 20.12
C CYS A 256 41.58 8.71 19.25
N GLY A 257 40.73 9.56 19.84
CA GLY A 257 39.54 10.10 19.17
C GLY A 257 38.50 9.00 18.94
N GLY A 258 37.83 9.03 17.80
CA GLY A 258 36.80 8.06 17.46
C GLY A 258 35.45 8.36 18.10
N ASN A 259 34.59 7.34 18.16
CA ASN A 259 33.27 7.40 18.80
C ASN A 259 33.01 6.19 19.69
N SER A 260 31.81 6.11 20.29
CA SER A 260 31.46 5.11 21.29
C SER A 260 31.13 3.73 20.72
N ASN A 261 30.94 3.58 19.40
CA ASN A 261 30.80 2.27 18.75
C ASN A 261 32.17 1.61 18.59
N ASN A 262 32.84 1.41 19.73
CA ASN A 262 34.21 0.94 19.84
C ASN A 262 34.32 0.10 21.11
N PHE A 263 34.39 -1.23 20.93
CA PHE A 263 34.34 -2.21 21.99
C PHE A 263 35.63 -3.04 22.00
N GLY A 264 36.07 -3.42 23.21
CA GLY A 264 37.27 -4.21 23.39
C GLY A 264 37.09 -5.68 22.98
N SER A 265 35.85 -6.18 22.95
CA SER A 265 35.55 -7.57 22.58
C SER A 265 34.24 -7.70 21.82
N LYS A 266 34.12 -8.77 21.04
CA LYS A 266 32.88 -9.14 20.34
C LYS A 266 31.71 -9.25 21.32
N GLN A 267 31.92 -9.93 22.45
CA GLN A 267 30.88 -10.13 23.46
C GLN A 267 30.40 -8.81 24.07
N GLN A 268 31.30 -7.86 24.32
CA GLN A 268 30.93 -6.53 24.81
C GLN A 268 30.07 -5.80 23.78
N CYS A 269 30.48 -5.78 22.52
CA CYS A 269 29.72 -5.20 21.43
C CYS A 269 28.33 -5.84 21.30
N GLU A 270 28.24 -7.18 21.31
CA GLU A 270 26.96 -7.89 21.16
C GLU A 270 26.05 -7.64 22.36
N THR A 271 26.61 -7.58 23.57
CA THR A 271 25.84 -7.27 24.79
C THR A 271 25.26 -5.85 24.70
N VAL A 272 26.03 -4.86 24.28
CA VAL A 272 25.56 -3.46 24.21
C VAL A 272 24.60 -3.27 23.03
N CYS A 273 24.92 -3.83 21.87
CA CYS A 273 24.24 -3.51 20.61
C CYS A 273 23.24 -4.53 20.12
N LEU A 274 23.26 -5.77 20.63
CA LEU A 274 22.29 -6.79 20.23
C LEU A 274 21.31 -7.14 21.35
N ASP A 275 21.65 -7.00 22.63
CA ASP A 275 20.73 -7.37 23.72
C ASP A 275 19.54 -6.39 23.82
N GLU A 276 19.75 -5.06 23.68
CA GLU A 276 18.63 -4.09 23.69
C GLU A 276 17.70 -4.24 22.47
N LEU A 277 18.25 -4.58 21.32
CA LEU A 277 17.48 -4.80 20.09
C LEU A 277 16.73 -6.13 20.10
N THR A 278 17.28 -7.16 20.74
CA THR A 278 16.65 -8.47 20.81
C THR A 278 15.44 -8.43 21.74
N CYS A 279 15.60 -7.93 22.96
CA CYS A 279 14.55 -8.04 23.97
C CYS A 279 13.43 -6.98 23.78
N ASN A 280 13.68 -5.90 23.04
CA ASN A 280 12.66 -4.89 22.74
C ASN A 280 11.84 -5.20 21.47
N GLN A 281 12.23 -6.19 20.68
CA GLN A 281 11.45 -6.62 19.51
C GLN A 281 10.12 -7.26 19.94
N LYS A 282 9.04 -7.03 19.20
CA LYS A 282 7.75 -7.70 19.47
C LYS A 282 7.85 -9.19 19.12
N MET A 283 6.98 -10.01 19.69
CA MET A 283 6.80 -11.39 19.24
C MET A 283 6.47 -11.42 17.74
N ASP A 284 7.18 -12.24 16.96
CA ASP A 284 6.97 -12.39 15.52
C ASP A 284 6.93 -13.88 15.14
N VAL A 285 5.73 -14.33 14.74
CA VAL A 285 5.44 -15.71 14.31
C VAL A 285 6.09 -16.02 12.95
N GLY A 286 6.34 -15.01 12.12
CA GLY A 286 6.75 -15.20 10.72
C GLY A 286 5.62 -15.71 9.82
N PRO A 287 5.85 -15.78 8.49
CA PRO A 287 4.80 -16.09 7.51
C PRO A 287 4.56 -17.59 7.27
N CYS A 288 5.42 -18.47 7.78
CA CYS A 288 5.25 -19.92 7.62
C CYS A 288 4.20 -20.46 8.59
N LYS A 289 3.53 -21.57 8.21
CA LYS A 289 2.43 -22.18 8.98
C LYS A 289 2.86 -23.35 9.87
N GLY A 290 4.16 -23.48 10.14
CA GLY A 290 4.66 -24.43 11.13
C GLY A 290 4.26 -24.01 12.55
N SER A 291 4.43 -24.92 13.51
CA SER A 291 4.14 -24.63 14.92
C SER A 291 5.30 -25.14 15.77
N PHE A 292 6.25 -24.25 16.03
CA PHE A 292 7.43 -24.56 16.83
C PHE A 292 7.33 -23.81 18.17
N PRO A 293 7.19 -24.50 19.30
CA PRO A 293 7.15 -23.87 20.62
C PRO A 293 8.46 -23.16 20.91
N MET A 294 8.39 -21.84 21.09
CA MET A 294 9.52 -20.96 21.37
C MET A 294 9.15 -20.00 22.50
N TRP A 295 10.12 -19.22 22.98
CA TRP A 295 9.94 -18.21 24.01
C TRP A 295 10.31 -16.84 23.46
N TYR A 296 9.62 -15.79 23.88
CA TYR A 296 9.99 -14.40 23.60
C TYR A 296 9.90 -13.59 24.89
N TYR A 297 10.64 -12.50 24.97
CA TYR A 297 10.54 -11.55 26.07
C TYR A 297 9.41 -10.57 25.82
N ASN A 298 8.35 -10.64 26.62
CA ASN A 298 7.29 -9.65 26.64
C ASN A 298 7.75 -8.46 27.50
N ARG A 299 8.00 -7.32 26.85
CA ARG A 299 8.41 -6.08 27.52
C ARG A 299 7.31 -5.51 28.42
N ASP A 300 6.05 -5.54 27.97
CA ASP A 300 4.91 -5.00 28.73
C ASP A 300 4.71 -5.79 30.02
N GLY A 301 4.82 -7.12 29.91
CA GLY A 301 4.79 -8.03 31.05
C GLY A 301 6.11 -8.18 31.81
N LYS A 302 7.21 -7.58 31.32
CA LYS A 302 8.60 -7.75 31.78
C LYS A 302 8.95 -9.21 32.09
N LYS A 303 8.57 -10.13 31.22
CA LYS A 303 8.76 -11.58 31.44
C LYS A 303 8.86 -12.34 30.13
N CYS A 304 9.54 -13.48 30.16
CA CYS A 304 9.58 -14.40 29.04
C CYS A 304 8.30 -15.24 28.96
N GLU A 305 7.64 -15.21 27.81
CA GLU A 305 6.38 -15.91 27.51
C GLU A 305 6.56 -16.87 26.33
N PRO A 306 5.84 -18.01 26.32
CA PRO A 306 5.89 -18.94 25.20
C PRO A 306 5.06 -18.43 24.01
N PHE A 307 5.47 -18.80 22.80
CA PHE A 307 4.70 -18.60 21.57
C PHE A 307 4.99 -19.69 20.53
N ASN A 308 4.11 -19.82 19.53
CA ASN A 308 4.30 -20.75 18.42
C ASN A 308 4.91 -20.02 17.22
N TYR A 309 6.17 -20.33 16.91
CA TYR A 309 6.86 -19.80 15.74
C TYR A 309 6.48 -20.59 14.47
N GLY A 310 6.27 -19.87 13.37
CA GLY A 310 5.85 -20.38 12.08
C GLY A 310 6.88 -21.22 11.32
N GLY A 311 8.16 -21.14 11.70
CA GLY A 311 9.25 -21.91 11.08
C GLY A 311 10.09 -21.17 10.04
N CYS A 312 9.74 -19.94 9.67
CA CYS A 312 10.58 -19.10 8.82
C CYS A 312 10.44 -17.61 9.14
N LYS A 313 11.49 -16.83 8.80
CA LYS A 313 11.63 -15.39 9.11
C LYS A 313 11.51 -15.10 10.62
N GLY A 314 10.66 -14.15 11.02
CA GLY A 314 10.58 -13.66 12.39
C GLY A 314 11.72 -12.70 12.74
N ASN A 315 11.89 -12.47 14.05
CA ASN A 315 12.96 -11.64 14.59
C ASN A 315 13.78 -12.36 15.68
N ALA A 316 14.69 -11.64 16.33
CA ALA A 316 15.63 -12.20 17.28
C ALA A 316 15.04 -12.43 18.67
N ASN A 317 13.87 -11.85 19.00
CA ASN A 317 13.15 -12.10 20.25
C ASN A 317 12.48 -13.50 20.24
N ARG A 318 13.30 -14.54 20.07
CA ARG A 318 12.87 -15.91 19.90
C ARG A 318 13.94 -16.85 20.45
N PHE A 319 13.59 -17.58 21.50
CA PHE A 319 14.48 -18.43 22.26
C PHE A 319 13.92 -19.85 22.33
N SER A 320 14.79 -20.84 22.25
CA SER A 320 14.38 -22.26 22.32
C SER A 320 13.94 -22.66 23.73
N THR A 321 14.37 -21.94 24.77
CA THR A 321 14.01 -22.23 26.16
C THR A 321 13.71 -20.96 26.94
N LYS A 322 12.86 -21.07 27.97
CA LYS A 322 12.58 -19.99 28.91
C LYS A 322 13.86 -19.49 29.59
N ALA A 323 14.73 -20.41 30.02
CA ALA A 323 15.98 -20.08 30.69
C ALA A 323 16.93 -19.26 29.79
N ALA A 324 16.99 -19.56 28.48
CA ALA A 324 17.78 -18.77 27.53
C ALA A 324 17.20 -17.36 27.36
N CYS A 325 15.87 -17.24 27.30
CA CYS A 325 15.19 -15.94 27.25
C CYS A 325 15.43 -15.14 28.55
N ASP A 326 15.22 -15.76 29.71
CA ASP A 326 15.38 -15.10 31.02
C ASP A 326 16.82 -14.66 31.24
N LYS A 327 17.80 -15.53 30.97
CA LYS A 327 19.23 -15.20 31.07
C LYS A 327 19.62 -14.00 30.18
N LYS A 328 18.96 -13.86 29.02
CA LYS A 328 19.27 -12.79 28.07
C LYS A 328 18.52 -11.49 28.39
N CYS A 329 17.23 -11.57 28.68
CA CYS A 329 16.33 -10.41 28.70
C CYS A 329 15.85 -9.99 30.10
N ASN A 330 15.92 -10.88 31.10
CA ASN A 330 15.59 -10.55 32.50
C ASN A 330 16.84 -10.12 33.28
N ARG A 331 17.43 -8.97 32.92
CA ARG A 331 18.54 -8.37 33.68
C ARG A 331 18.06 -7.21 34.55
N GLY A 332 17.70 -7.55 35.78
CA GLY A 332 17.31 -6.64 36.86
C GLY A 332 17.36 -7.28 38.25
N ARG A 333 18.12 -8.37 38.42
CA ARG A 333 18.38 -9.03 39.70
C ARG A 333 19.80 -9.56 39.71
N PHE A 334 20.78 -8.67 39.91
CA PHE A 334 21.97 -8.90 40.72
C PHE A 334 22.46 -7.54 41.20
#